data_AF-A0A7M5XHM3-F1
#
_entry.id   AF-A0A7M5XHM3-F1
#
_cell.length_a   1.000
_cell.length_b   1.000
_cell.length_c   1.000
_cell.angle_alpha   90.00
_cell.angle_beta   90.00
_cell.angle_gamma   90.00
#
_symmetry.space_group_name_H-M   'P 1'
#
loop_
_entity.id
_entity.type
_entity.pdbx_description
1 polymer ?
#
loop_
_entity_poly.entity_id
_entity_poly.type
_entity_poly.pdbx_seq_one_letter_code
_entity_poly.pdbx_strand_id
1 'polypeptide(L)'
;DSPTECLCGIAKDVLNTSDPMKKSELTRAHYANWLKERFSVGYAQMPDQPKRQEGLQIKDPGRIKRGKGGTLESRVAMIHSLANIEQWAIDLSWDVMGRFSTVKINDKPLPMEFFDDFIKVADDEAKATFCNVERTIGNSGKLFWCIASTQWFMAVSRRDIL
;
A
#
# COMPACT_ATOMS: atom_id res chain seq x y z
N ASP A 1 19.54 -17.61 -5.97
CA ASP A 1 19.08 -16.68 -4.93
C ASP A 1 17.73 -16.15 -5.32
N SER A 2 16.68 -16.67 -4.70
CA SER A 2 15.32 -16.22 -5.03
C SER A 2 15.18 -14.78 -4.52
N PRO A 3 14.65 -13.84 -5.32
CA PRO A 3 14.55 -12.45 -4.92
C PRO A 3 13.70 -12.24 -3.66
N THR A 4 12.98 -13.24 -3.16
CA THR A 4 12.12 -13.22 -1.96
C THR A 4 12.83 -13.35 -0.61
N GLU A 5 14.15 -13.56 -0.55
CA GLU A 5 14.87 -13.91 0.70
C GLU A 5 15.23 -12.72 1.61
N CYS A 6 14.89 -11.48 1.23
CA CYS A 6 15.19 -10.28 2.01
C CYS A 6 14.05 -9.26 2.00
N LEU A 7 14.08 -8.29 2.91
CA LEU A 7 13.04 -7.26 3.04
C LEU A 7 12.82 -6.49 1.74
N CYS A 8 13.89 -6.09 1.04
CA CYS A 8 13.76 -5.40 -0.24
C CYS A 8 13.14 -6.29 -1.33
N GLY A 9 13.49 -7.57 -1.30
CA GLY A 9 12.88 -8.59 -2.15
C GLY A 9 11.37 -8.66 -2.01
N ILE A 10 10.95 -8.80 -0.76
CA ILE A 10 9.55 -8.81 -0.36
C ILE A 10 8.86 -7.49 -0.75
N ALA A 11 9.49 -6.35 -0.48
CA ALA A 11 8.96 -5.04 -0.85
C ALA A 11 8.69 -4.96 -2.36
N LYS A 12 9.65 -5.41 -3.19
CA LYS A 12 9.50 -5.46 -4.64
C LYS A 12 8.32 -6.34 -5.06
N ASP A 13 8.14 -7.50 -4.43
CA ASP A 13 7.08 -8.43 -4.79
C ASP A 13 5.69 -7.90 -4.38
N VAL A 14 5.58 -7.30 -3.20
CA VAL A 14 4.36 -6.63 -2.76
C VAL A 14 3.99 -5.49 -3.70
N LEU A 15 4.95 -4.63 -4.05
CA LEU A 15 4.73 -3.52 -4.99
C LEU A 15 4.37 -3.98 -6.41
N ASN A 16 4.80 -5.18 -6.81
CA ASN A 16 4.42 -5.79 -8.10
C ASN A 16 3.10 -6.57 -8.04
N THR A 17 2.46 -6.69 -6.88
CA THR A 17 1.15 -7.32 -6.77
C THR A 17 0.07 -6.31 -7.15
N SER A 18 -0.70 -6.58 -8.21
CA SER A 18 -1.72 -5.66 -8.71
C SER A 18 -3.06 -5.75 -7.97
N ASP A 19 -3.42 -6.95 -7.49
CA ASP A 19 -4.67 -7.20 -6.77
C ASP A 19 -4.57 -6.66 -5.33
N PRO A 20 -5.49 -5.79 -4.90
CA PRO A 20 -5.42 -5.14 -3.59
C PRO A 20 -5.60 -6.11 -2.43
N MET A 21 -6.46 -7.13 -2.58
CA MET A 21 -6.68 -8.13 -1.54
C MET A 21 -5.46 -9.03 -1.42
N LYS A 22 -4.92 -9.49 -2.55
CA LYS A 22 -3.71 -10.31 -2.56
C LYS A 22 -2.52 -9.58 -1.98
N LYS A 23 -2.40 -8.28 -2.28
CA LYS A 23 -1.37 -7.41 -1.72
C LYS A 23 -1.49 -7.30 -0.19
N SER A 24 -2.70 -7.10 0.31
CA SER A 24 -2.97 -7.06 1.75
C SER A 24 -2.70 -8.40 2.43
N GLU A 25 -3.13 -9.53 1.85
CA GLU A 25 -2.81 -10.87 2.35
C GLU A 25 -1.30 -11.10 2.44
N LEU A 26 -0.57 -10.76 1.37
CA LEU A 26 0.87 -10.93 1.27
C LEU A 26 1.58 -10.07 2.34
N THR A 27 1.17 -8.81 2.48
CA THR A 27 1.68 -7.89 3.51
C THR A 27 1.52 -8.47 4.91
N ARG A 28 0.32 -8.96 5.26
CA ARG A 28 0.04 -9.56 6.56
C ARG A 28 0.86 -10.83 6.80
N ALA A 29 1.02 -11.67 5.78
CA ALA A 29 1.83 -12.88 5.87
C ALA A 29 3.30 -12.55 6.15
N HIS A 30 3.86 -11.55 5.46
CA HIS A 30 5.25 -11.12 5.70
C HIS A 30 5.44 -10.46 7.05
N TYR A 31 4.48 -9.66 7.52
CA TYR A 31 4.53 -9.11 8.88
C TYR A 31 4.50 -10.23 9.95
N ALA A 32 3.64 -11.23 9.79
CA ALA A 32 3.61 -12.37 10.70
C ALA A 32 4.91 -13.17 10.71
N ASN A 33 5.62 -13.25 9.59
CA ASN A 33 6.95 -13.86 9.51
C ASN A 33 8.01 -12.97 10.15
N TRP A 34 7.96 -11.65 9.92
CA TRP A 34 8.86 -10.67 10.54
C TRP A 34 8.82 -10.70 12.07
N LEU A 35 7.64 -10.87 12.65
CA LEU A 35 7.48 -11.00 14.10
C LEU A 35 8.11 -12.27 14.68
N LYS A 36 8.28 -13.33 13.87
CA LYS A 36 8.98 -14.55 14.30
C LYS A 36 10.48 -14.38 14.18
N GLU A 37 10.92 -13.88 13.03
CA GLU A 37 12.32 -13.63 12.71
C GLU A 37 12.40 -12.50 11.69
N ARG A 38 13.20 -11.48 12.00
CA ARG A 38 13.39 -10.35 11.09
C ARG A 38 14.15 -10.80 9.85
N PHE A 39 13.72 -10.33 8.68
CA PHE A 39 14.47 -10.57 7.45
C PHE A 39 15.75 -9.74 7.43
N SER A 40 16.75 -10.23 6.71
CA SER A 40 17.84 -9.35 6.27
C SER A 40 17.27 -8.24 5.38
N VAL A 41 17.80 -7.01 5.49
CA VAL A 41 17.30 -5.87 4.69
C VAL A 41 17.52 -6.13 3.20
N GLY A 42 18.72 -6.59 2.83
CA GLY A 42 19.11 -6.91 1.46
C GLY A 42 19.04 -5.70 0.52
N TYR A 43 18.94 -5.99 -0.78
CA TYR A 43 18.79 -4.97 -1.81
C TYR A 43 17.94 -5.51 -2.97
N ALA A 44 17.06 -4.67 -3.49
CA ALA A 44 16.33 -4.93 -4.73
C ALA A 44 15.99 -3.61 -5.42
N GLN A 45 16.00 -3.61 -6.76
CA GLN A 45 15.53 -2.47 -7.54
C GLN A 45 14.00 -2.32 -7.37
N MET A 46 13.57 -1.24 -6.72
CA MET A 46 12.15 -0.91 -6.56
C MET A 46 11.53 -0.51 -7.90
N PRO A 47 10.27 -0.90 -8.17
CA PRO A 47 9.57 -0.44 -9.36
C PRO A 47 9.37 1.08 -9.30
N ASP A 48 9.23 1.73 -10.46
CA ASP A 48 8.99 3.17 -10.50
C ASP A 48 7.65 3.54 -9.86
N GLN A 49 6.64 2.68 -10.03
CA GLN A 49 5.32 2.78 -9.42
C GLN A 49 4.81 1.40 -8.96
N PRO A 50 4.04 1.34 -7.87
CA PRO A 50 3.33 0.12 -7.49
C PRO A 50 2.35 -0.31 -8.59
N LYS A 51 2.29 -1.61 -8.88
CA LYS A 51 1.30 -2.15 -9.81
C LYS A 51 -0.10 -2.01 -9.22
N ARG A 52 -1.03 -1.65 -10.11
CA ARG A 52 -2.46 -1.54 -9.84
C ARG A 52 -3.20 -2.46 -10.80
N GLN A 53 -4.32 -3.02 -10.36
CA GLN A 53 -5.18 -3.82 -11.22
C GLN A 53 -5.67 -2.98 -12.42
N GLU A 54 -5.57 -3.56 -13.62
CA GLU A 54 -6.00 -2.92 -14.86
C GLU A 54 -7.53 -2.81 -14.95
N GLY A 55 -8.03 -1.86 -15.75
CA GLY A 55 -9.46 -1.72 -16.02
C GLY A 55 -10.26 -0.95 -14.97
N LEU A 56 -9.60 -0.35 -13.98
CA LEU A 56 -10.26 0.49 -12.99
C LEU A 56 -10.67 1.83 -13.63
N GLN A 57 -11.97 2.11 -13.64
CA GLN A 57 -12.53 3.33 -14.21
C GLN A 57 -12.09 4.53 -13.37
N ILE A 58 -11.14 5.30 -13.90
CA ILE A 58 -10.71 6.58 -13.33
C ILE A 58 -11.89 7.54 -13.44
N LYS A 59 -12.50 7.87 -12.30
CA LYS A 59 -13.50 8.94 -12.26
C LYS A 59 -12.79 10.27 -12.02
N ASP A 60 -13.05 11.21 -12.91
CA ASP A 60 -12.52 12.57 -12.83
C ASP A 60 -12.82 13.20 -11.46
N PRO A 61 -11.82 13.74 -10.73
CA PRO A 61 -12.01 14.32 -9.40
C PRO A 61 -13.10 15.40 -9.35
N GLY A 62 -13.27 16.15 -10.45
CA GLY A 62 -14.28 17.21 -10.57
C GLY A 62 -15.73 16.73 -10.71
N ARG A 63 -15.96 15.43 -10.95
CA ARG A 63 -17.31 14.84 -11.05
C ARG A 63 -17.75 14.10 -9.79
N ILE A 64 -16.87 13.98 -8.79
CA ILE A 64 -17.20 13.35 -7.52
C ILE A 64 -17.87 14.39 -6.62
N LYS A 65 -19.21 14.42 -6.63
CA LYS A 65 -19.96 15.13 -5.57
C LYS A 65 -19.57 14.47 -4.25
N ARG A 66 -18.86 15.19 -3.36
CA ARG A 66 -18.65 14.79 -1.97
C ARG A 66 -20.02 14.64 -1.30
N GLY A 67 -20.61 13.46 -1.39
CA GLY A 67 -21.88 13.15 -0.76
C GLY A 67 -21.70 13.14 0.76
N LYS A 68 -22.63 13.73 1.51
CA LYS A 68 -22.61 13.76 2.98
C LYS A 68 -22.92 12.39 3.64
N GLY A 69 -22.74 11.27 2.93
CA GLY A 69 -23.12 9.94 3.43
C GLY A 69 -24.63 9.71 3.55
N GLY A 70 -25.45 10.53 2.89
CA GLY A 70 -26.91 10.50 3.01
C GLY A 70 -27.57 9.29 2.35
N THR A 71 -27.04 8.80 1.22
CA THR A 71 -27.55 7.62 0.50
C THR A 71 -26.58 6.44 0.59
N LEU A 72 -27.07 5.22 0.34
CA LEU A 72 -26.26 4.00 0.34
C LEU A 72 -25.09 4.10 -0.65
N GLU A 73 -25.33 4.61 -1.85
CA GLU A 73 -24.31 4.81 -2.88
C GLU A 73 -23.22 5.78 -2.44
N SER A 74 -23.59 6.85 -1.73
CA SER A 74 -22.62 7.82 -1.19
C SER A 74 -21.75 7.23 -0.07
N ARG A 75 -22.31 6.34 0.77
CA ARG A 75 -21.56 5.62 1.81
C ARG A 75 -20.61 4.59 1.20
N VAL A 76 -21.08 3.85 0.20
CA VAL A 76 -20.25 2.89 -0.56
C VAL A 76 -19.08 3.62 -1.23
N ALA A 77 -19.31 4.76 -1.87
CA ALA A 77 -18.25 5.57 -2.49
C ALA A 77 -17.23 6.11 -1.46
N MET A 78 -17.67 6.43 -0.25
CA MET A 78 -16.80 6.87 0.85
C MET A 78 -15.92 5.73 1.36
N ILE A 79 -16.50 4.57 1.66
CA ILE A 79 -15.75 3.38 2.11
C ILE A 79 -14.73 2.96 1.06
N HIS A 80 -15.10 3.02 -0.21
CA HIS A 80 -14.20 2.78 -1.32
C HIS A 80 -13.01 3.75 -1.31
N SER A 81 -13.28 5.05 -1.16
CA SER A 81 -12.22 6.06 -1.12
C SER A 81 -11.25 5.80 0.04
N LEU A 82 -11.74 5.35 1.19
CA LEU A 82 -10.90 4.91 2.32
C LEU A 82 -10.07 3.68 1.94
N ALA A 83 -10.67 2.64 1.36
CA ALA A 83 -9.93 1.45 0.92
C ALA A 83 -8.81 1.78 -0.08
N ASN A 84 -9.03 2.76 -0.95
CA ASN A 84 -7.98 3.28 -1.82
C ASN A 84 -6.87 3.97 -1.01
N ILE A 85 -7.18 4.80 -0.02
CA ILE A 85 -6.16 5.43 0.82
C ILE A 85 -5.32 4.37 1.55
N GLU A 86 -5.94 3.33 2.10
CA GLU A 86 -5.19 2.28 2.81
C GLU A 86 -4.26 1.53 1.86
N GLN A 87 -4.72 1.21 0.64
CA GLN A 87 -3.88 0.58 -0.38
C GLN A 87 -2.65 1.40 -0.76
N TRP A 88 -2.74 2.72 -0.63
CA TRP A 88 -1.62 3.61 -0.89
C TRP A 88 -0.68 3.71 0.28
N ALA A 89 -1.20 3.66 1.50
CA ALA A 89 -0.39 3.59 2.70
C ALA A 89 0.42 2.27 2.75
N ILE A 90 -0.16 1.14 2.33
CA ILE A 90 0.58 -0.12 2.15
C ILE A 90 1.74 0.06 1.17
N ASP A 91 1.45 0.60 -0.03
CA ASP A 91 2.48 0.78 -1.06
C ASP A 91 3.59 1.73 -0.62
N LEU A 92 3.25 2.84 0.04
CA LEU A 92 4.22 3.80 0.53
C LEU A 92 5.13 3.18 1.58
N SER A 93 4.57 2.40 2.52
CA SER A 93 5.36 1.73 3.55
C SER A 93 6.39 0.76 2.94
N TRP A 94 5.99 -0.05 1.96
CA TRP A 94 6.90 -0.96 1.27
C TRP A 94 7.94 -0.22 0.40
N ASP A 95 7.54 0.84 -0.31
CA ASP A 95 8.45 1.65 -1.13
C ASP A 95 9.51 2.36 -0.28
N VAL A 96 9.13 2.90 0.89
CA VAL A 96 10.08 3.49 1.84
C VAL A 96 11.08 2.45 2.33
N MET A 97 10.63 1.28 2.80
CA MET A 97 11.55 0.23 3.25
C MET A 97 12.52 -0.20 2.14
N GLY A 98 12.05 -0.34 0.91
CA GLY A 98 12.87 -0.72 -0.23
C GLY A 98 13.89 0.35 -0.63
N ARG A 99 13.47 1.62 -0.75
CA ARG A 99 14.34 2.72 -1.21
C ARG A 99 15.33 3.21 -0.15
N PHE A 100 14.97 3.15 1.12
CA PHE A 100 15.84 3.59 2.21
C PHE A 100 16.78 2.49 2.72
N SER A 101 16.66 1.26 2.21
CA SER A 101 17.53 0.12 2.55
C SER A 101 19.04 0.39 2.42
N THR A 102 19.45 1.23 1.47
CA THR A 102 20.86 1.56 1.21
C THR A 102 21.30 2.87 1.85
N VAL A 103 20.40 3.61 2.49
CA VAL A 103 20.72 4.89 3.13
C VAL A 103 21.52 4.63 4.40
N LYS A 104 22.54 5.47 4.61
CA LYS A 104 23.38 5.45 5.80
C LYS A 104 23.36 6.81 6.49
N ILE A 105 23.32 6.79 7.81
CA ILE A 105 23.43 7.99 8.67
C ILE A 105 24.72 7.84 9.47
N ASN A 106 25.65 8.79 9.35
CA ASN A 106 26.97 8.74 10.00
C ASN A 106 27.72 7.43 9.67
N ASP A 107 27.77 7.05 8.40
CA ASP A 107 28.37 5.82 7.86
C ASP A 107 27.76 4.49 8.37
N LYS A 108 26.68 4.55 9.15
CA LYS A 108 25.97 3.38 9.66
C LYS A 108 24.68 3.14 8.87
N PRO A 109 24.31 1.87 8.59
CA PRO A 109 23.00 1.57 8.03
C PRO A 109 21.88 2.04 8.95
N LEU A 110 20.69 2.24 8.39
CA LEU A 110 19.52 2.55 9.20
C LEU A 110 19.27 1.46 10.27
N PRO A 111 18.85 1.87 11.48
CA PRO A 111 18.52 0.93 12.54
C PRO A 111 17.35 0.03 12.13
N MET A 112 17.29 -1.19 12.68
CA MET A 112 16.26 -2.16 12.30
C MET A 112 14.86 -1.69 12.71
N GLU A 113 14.80 -0.89 13.77
CA GLU A 113 13.61 -0.24 14.31
C GLU A 113 12.91 0.65 13.27
N PHE A 114 13.66 1.27 12.35
CA PHE A 114 13.08 2.01 11.23
C PHE A 114 12.19 1.09 10.38
N PHE A 115 12.67 -0.12 10.07
CA PHE A 115 11.91 -1.08 9.27
C PHE A 115 10.76 -1.70 10.07
N ASP A 116 10.93 -1.89 11.38
CA ASP A 116 9.86 -2.36 12.27
C ASP A 116 8.63 -1.43 12.24
N ASP A 117 8.87 -0.11 12.25
CA ASP A 117 7.78 0.89 12.20
C ASP A 117 7.01 0.79 10.88
N PHE A 118 7.71 0.76 9.75
CA PHE A 118 7.05 0.74 8.43
C PHE A 118 6.35 -0.60 8.13
N ILE A 119 6.92 -1.74 8.52
CA ILE A 119 6.25 -3.02 8.29
C ILE A 119 4.99 -3.17 9.16
N LYS A 120 4.99 -2.60 10.37
CA LYS A 120 3.81 -2.52 11.22
C LYS A 120 2.73 -1.63 10.62
N VAL A 121 3.10 -0.43 10.12
CA VAL A 121 2.16 0.44 9.41
C VAL A 121 1.56 -0.30 8.21
N ALA A 122 2.37 -1.02 7.43
CA ALA A 122 1.88 -1.81 6.30
C ALA A 122 0.83 -2.86 6.72
N ASP A 123 1.03 -3.57 7.84
CA ASP A 123 0.08 -4.55 8.36
C ASP A 123 -1.22 -3.90 8.88
N ASP A 124 -1.13 -2.77 9.57
CA ASP A 124 -2.30 -2.04 10.07
C ASP A 124 -3.19 -1.54 8.92
N GLU A 125 -2.59 -1.04 7.84
CA GLU A 125 -3.31 -0.60 6.65
C GLU A 125 -3.86 -1.77 5.82
N ALA A 126 -3.16 -2.91 5.83
CA ALA A 126 -3.69 -4.15 5.28
C ALA A 126 -4.96 -4.60 6.01
N LYS A 127 -5.00 -4.56 7.34
CA LYS A 127 -6.22 -4.86 8.12
C LYS A 127 -7.35 -3.87 7.81
N ALA A 128 -7.04 -2.58 7.73
CA ALA A 128 -8.01 -1.55 7.40
C ALA A 128 -8.62 -1.78 6.00
N THR A 129 -7.79 -2.18 5.02
CA THR A 129 -8.25 -2.59 3.69
C THR A 129 -9.30 -3.71 3.77
N PHE A 130 -9.01 -4.82 4.44
CA PHE A 130 -9.97 -5.94 4.58
C PHE A 130 -11.29 -5.46 5.17
N CYS A 131 -11.22 -4.67 6.24
CA CYS A 131 -12.40 -4.18 6.94
C CYS A 131 -13.26 -3.27 6.05
N ASN A 132 -12.64 -2.44 5.21
CA ASN A 132 -13.34 -1.57 4.27
C ASN A 132 -13.96 -2.36 3.10
N VAL A 133 -13.30 -3.42 2.64
CA VAL A 133 -13.81 -4.30 1.58
C VAL A 133 -15.03 -5.08 2.05
N GLU A 134 -14.97 -5.70 3.23
CA GLU A 134 -16.11 -6.42 3.83
C GLU A 134 -17.33 -5.51 3.98
N ARG A 135 -17.14 -4.28 4.48
CA ARG A 135 -18.21 -3.27 4.59
C ARG A 135 -18.79 -2.86 3.25
N THR A 136 -18.01 -2.90 2.17
CA THR A 136 -18.49 -2.58 0.83
C THR A 136 -19.37 -3.71 0.27
N ILE A 137 -18.95 -4.96 0.45
CA ILE A 137 -19.70 -6.15 0.01
C ILE A 137 -21.04 -6.23 0.75
N GLY A 138 -21.04 -6.06 2.07
CA GLY A 138 -22.26 -6.09 2.88
C GLY A 138 -23.28 -5.00 2.54
N ASN A 139 -22.82 -3.85 2.05
CA ASN A 139 -23.68 -2.70 1.72
C ASN A 139 -24.18 -2.69 0.26
N SER A 140 -23.53 -3.39 -0.68
CA SER A 140 -23.82 -3.23 -2.12
C SER A 140 -23.91 -4.54 -2.92
N GLY A 141 -23.49 -5.67 -2.36
CA GLY A 141 -23.48 -6.97 -3.05
C GLY A 141 -22.56 -7.04 -4.27
N LYS A 142 -21.73 -6.02 -4.53
CA LYS A 142 -20.81 -5.96 -5.68
C LYS A 142 -19.43 -5.47 -5.24
N LEU A 143 -18.37 -6.17 -5.67
CA LEU A 143 -17.01 -5.63 -5.62
C LEU A 143 -16.91 -4.53 -6.68
N PHE A 144 -16.79 -3.28 -6.25
CA PHE A 144 -16.44 -2.18 -7.14
C PHE A 144 -15.18 -1.54 -6.59
N TRP A 145 -14.03 -1.85 -7.18
CA TRP A 145 -12.78 -1.10 -7.04
C TRP A 145 -12.72 -0.10 -8.21
N CYS A 146 -12.27 1.13 -7.97
CA CYS A 146 -12.12 2.24 -8.91
C CYS A 146 -11.13 3.22 -8.29
N ILE A 147 -9.94 3.32 -8.85
CA ILE A 147 -8.89 4.17 -8.31
C ILE A 147 -9.09 5.60 -8.81
N ALA A 148 -8.99 6.57 -7.91
CA ALA A 148 -8.72 7.95 -8.31
C ALA A 148 -7.23 8.06 -8.67
N SER A 149 -6.90 8.35 -9.94
CA SER A 149 -5.53 8.34 -10.46
C SER A 149 -4.63 9.48 -9.95
N THR A 150 -5.18 10.48 -9.27
CA THR A 150 -4.47 11.76 -9.04
C THR A 150 -3.58 11.80 -7.81
N GLN A 151 -3.62 10.81 -6.91
CA GLN A 151 -2.85 10.89 -5.65
C GLN A 151 -1.33 10.61 -5.82
N TRP A 152 -0.88 10.00 -6.94
CA TRP A 152 0.46 9.35 -7.03
C TRP A 152 1.49 10.35 -7.45
N PHE A 153 1.12 11.14 -8.46
CA PHE A 153 1.86 12.33 -8.83
C PHE A 153 1.99 13.30 -7.65
N MET A 154 0.96 13.46 -6.80
CA MET A 154 1.07 14.34 -5.63
C MET A 154 1.99 13.80 -4.52
N ALA A 155 2.02 12.47 -4.30
CA ALA A 155 2.92 11.86 -3.32
C ALA A 155 4.38 11.82 -3.80
N VAL A 156 4.59 11.63 -5.12
CA VAL A 156 5.92 11.48 -5.74
C VAL A 156 6.56 12.78 -6.19
N SER A 157 5.79 13.82 -6.56
CA SER A 157 6.33 15.15 -6.92
C SER A 157 6.93 15.94 -5.75
N ARG A 158 7.06 15.34 -4.55
CA ARG A 158 7.87 15.90 -3.46
C ARG A 158 9.27 15.30 -3.35
N ARG A 159 9.75 14.58 -4.37
CA ARG A 159 11.16 14.15 -4.44
C ARG A 159 12.15 15.30 -4.57
N ASP A 160 11.69 16.52 -4.88
CA ASP A 160 12.54 17.66 -5.22
C ASP A 160 12.65 18.70 -4.07
N ILE A 161 12.23 18.36 -2.84
CA ILE A 161 12.25 19.28 -1.67
C ILE A 161 12.93 18.61 -0.45
N LEU A 162 13.99 17.83 -0.67
CA LEU A 162 14.95 17.45 0.36
C LEU A 162 16.38 17.51 -0.21
#